data_AF-A0A949VDG8-F1
#
_entry.id   AF-A0A949VDG8-F1
#
_cell.length_a   1.000
_cell.length_b   1.000
_cell.length_c   1.000
_cell.angle_alpha   90.00
_cell.angle_beta   90.00
_cell.angle_gamma   90.00
#
_symmetry.space_group_name_H-M   'P 1'
#
loop_
_entity.id
_entity.type
_entity.pdbx_description
1 polymer ?
#
loop_
_entity_poly.entity_id
_entity_poly.type
_entity_poly.pdbx_seq_one_letter_code
_entity_poly.pdbx_strand_id
1 'polypeptide(L)'
;MVNNDWKMWQENKLREQKIGEWTSRFEKADGNSREWQNVYRAYLQSDVWKEKRRQVLDRANGKCEKCGVILLDPDVHHLTYDRVGGNERLDDLTVLCFPCHRKADKQRDRETDERRTASYYQARLHGFATRIYGDMWWYEKDHEEVEIEFIKFLYKRYCEEYGLEFDPHLDPESNIDFIEFWNQILNGEG
;
A
#
# COMPACT_ATOMS: atom_id res chain seq x y z
N MET A 1 -25.34 43.71 5.96
CA MET A 1 -24.99 42.31 5.65
C MET A 1 -23.54 42.04 6.07
N VAL A 2 -23.24 41.96 7.37
CA VAL A 2 -21.86 41.78 7.91
C VAL A 2 -21.77 40.56 8.86
N ASN A 3 -22.84 39.76 8.99
CA ASN A 3 -22.92 38.73 10.03
C ASN A 3 -22.60 37.29 9.53
N ASN A 4 -22.50 37.08 8.22
CA ASN A 4 -22.35 35.73 7.66
C ASN A 4 -20.87 35.35 7.49
N ASP A 5 -20.03 36.29 7.06
CA ASP A 5 -18.60 36.05 6.80
C ASP A 5 -17.83 35.71 8.09
N TRP A 6 -18.13 36.40 9.19
CA TRP A 6 -17.54 36.12 10.50
C TRP A 6 -17.96 34.75 11.06
N LYS A 7 -19.23 34.38 10.89
CA LYS A 7 -19.74 33.07 11.31
C LYS A 7 -19.09 31.94 10.51
N MET A 8 -19.03 32.09 9.19
CA MET A 8 -18.34 31.14 8.30
C MET A 8 -16.85 31.02 8.65
N TRP A 9 -16.18 32.14 8.94
CA TRP A 9 -14.79 32.13 9.37
C TRP A 9 -14.60 31.37 10.69
N GLN A 10 -15.45 31.59 11.69
CA GLN A 10 -15.39 30.88 12.97
C GLN A 10 -15.62 29.37 12.80
N GLU A 11 -16.61 28.98 12.01
CA GLU A 11 -16.89 27.58 11.69
C GLU A 11 -15.71 26.91 10.96
N ASN A 12 -15.10 27.62 10.01
CA ASN A 12 -13.90 27.16 9.31
C ASN A 12 -12.71 26.99 10.27
N LYS A 13 -12.48 27.95 11.18
CA LYS A 13 -11.40 27.85 12.18
C LYS A 13 -11.59 26.70 13.14
N LEU A 14 -12.82 26.47 13.61
CA LEU A 14 -13.13 25.33 14.46
C LEU A 14 -12.92 24.00 13.71
N ARG A 15 -13.27 23.96 12.42
CA ARG A 15 -13.02 22.80 11.56
C ARG A 15 -11.52 22.54 11.41
N GLU A 16 -10.73 23.56 11.08
CA GLU A 16 -9.26 23.47 10.98
C GLU A 16 -8.65 22.93 12.28
N GLN A 17 -9.09 23.44 13.44
CA GLN A 17 -8.63 22.95 14.74
C GLN A 17 -8.92 21.45 14.93
N LYS A 18 -10.16 21.02 14.69
CA LYS A 18 -10.55 19.60 14.80
C LYS A 18 -9.75 18.71 13.87
N ILE A 19 -9.50 19.15 12.63
CA ILE A 19 -8.65 18.43 11.68
C ILE A 19 -7.20 18.34 12.19
N GLY A 20 -6.67 19.41 12.75
CA GLY A 20 -5.34 19.43 13.36
C GLY A 20 -5.21 18.44 14.53
N GLU A 21 -6.23 18.33 15.37
CA GLU A 21 -6.28 17.35 16.46
C GLU A 21 -6.21 15.90 15.95
N TRP A 22 -6.96 15.56 14.89
CA TRP A 22 -6.91 14.24 14.28
C TRP A 22 -5.58 13.95 13.60
N THR A 23 -5.05 14.92 12.84
CA THR A 23 -3.74 14.79 12.17
C THR A 23 -2.65 14.49 13.20
N SER A 24 -2.62 15.23 14.32
CA SER A 24 -1.66 14.99 15.41
C SER A 24 -1.80 13.61 16.06
N ARG A 25 -3.02 13.06 16.14
CA ARG A 25 -3.23 11.69 16.64
C ARG A 25 -2.69 10.63 15.69
N PHE A 26 -2.84 10.83 14.38
CA PHE A 26 -2.25 9.93 13.38
C PHE A 26 -0.72 10.01 13.37
N GLU A 27 -0.14 11.21 13.46
CA GLU A 27 1.31 11.40 13.58
C GLU A 27 1.88 10.68 14.81
N LYS A 28 1.22 10.78 15.97
CA LYS A 28 1.65 10.09 17.20
C LYS A 28 1.56 8.57 17.11
N ALA A 29 0.60 8.07 16.32
CA ALA A 29 0.39 6.64 16.12
C ALA A 29 1.24 6.07 14.97
N ASP A 30 1.98 6.91 14.25
CA ASP A 30 2.80 6.48 13.12
C ASP A 30 3.87 5.47 13.55
N GLY A 31 4.15 4.50 12.69
CA GLY A 31 5.01 3.36 13.00
C GLY A 31 4.44 2.33 14.00
N ASN A 32 3.31 2.61 14.67
CA ASN A 32 2.62 1.65 15.55
C ASN A 32 1.29 1.20 14.94
N SER A 33 1.31 0.06 14.24
CA SER A 33 0.14 -0.45 13.50
C SER A 33 -1.12 -0.62 14.36
N ARG A 34 -0.98 -1.06 15.61
CA ARG A 34 -2.14 -1.28 16.49
C ARG A 34 -2.75 0.02 16.97
N GLU A 35 -1.93 0.99 17.32
CA GLU A 35 -2.38 2.31 17.74
C GLU A 35 -3.01 3.07 16.56
N TRP A 36 -2.38 3.01 15.38
CA TRP A 36 -2.89 3.60 14.15
C TRP A 36 -4.29 3.08 13.83
N GLN A 37 -4.52 1.76 13.92
CA GLN A 37 -5.84 1.17 13.74
C GLN A 37 -6.89 1.64 14.77
N ASN A 38 -6.47 1.90 16.02
CA ASN A 38 -7.37 2.44 17.04
C ASN A 38 -7.75 3.90 16.73
N VAL A 39 -6.78 4.72 16.35
CA VAL A 39 -7.00 6.11 15.93
C VAL A 39 -7.90 6.15 14.71
N TYR A 40 -7.65 5.30 13.70
CA TYR A 40 -8.47 5.22 12.50
C TYR A 40 -9.93 4.85 12.79
N ARG A 41 -10.17 3.83 13.63
CA ARG A 41 -11.54 3.45 14.04
C ARG A 41 -12.25 4.58 14.76
N ALA A 42 -11.56 5.31 15.63
CA ALA A 42 -12.12 6.48 16.30
C ALA A 42 -12.39 7.63 15.32
N TYR A 43 -11.50 7.85 14.35
CA TYR A 43 -11.65 8.87 13.32
C TYR A 43 -12.89 8.64 12.45
N LEU A 44 -13.15 7.40 12.03
CA LEU A 44 -14.34 7.04 11.26
C LEU A 44 -15.66 7.29 12.01
N GLN A 45 -15.62 7.42 13.35
CA GLN A 45 -16.80 7.76 14.17
C GLN A 45 -16.92 9.27 14.43
N SER A 46 -15.92 10.06 14.06
CA SER A 46 -15.83 11.49 14.32
C SER A 46 -16.74 12.32 13.41
N ASP A 47 -17.09 13.52 13.86
CA ASP A 47 -17.86 14.46 13.04
C ASP A 47 -17.06 14.99 11.85
N VAL A 48 -15.72 15.02 11.96
CA VAL A 48 -14.82 15.40 10.87
C VAL A 48 -14.96 14.43 9.70
N TRP A 49 -14.92 13.12 9.99
CA TRP A 49 -15.13 12.11 8.96
C TRP A 49 -16.57 12.11 8.44
N LYS A 50 -17.59 12.22 9.30
CA LYS A 50 -18.99 12.25 8.86
C LYS A 50 -19.27 13.38 7.87
N GLU A 51 -18.71 14.56 8.11
CA GLU A 51 -18.84 15.70 7.21
C GLU A 51 -18.11 15.46 5.89
N LYS A 52 -16.88 14.91 5.93
CA LYS A 52 -16.15 14.51 4.72
C LYS A 52 -16.94 13.48 3.92
N ARG A 53 -17.39 12.41 4.58
CA ARG A 53 -18.17 11.31 4.00
C ARG A 53 -19.42 11.84 3.29
N ARG A 54 -20.16 12.76 3.91
CA ARG A 54 -21.34 13.40 3.30
C ARG A 54 -20.99 14.09 1.98
N GLN A 55 -19.91 14.87 1.92
CA GLN A 55 -19.49 15.57 0.70
C GLN A 55 -19.18 14.61 -0.46
N VAL A 56 -18.53 13.48 -0.17
CA VAL A 56 -18.23 12.46 -1.18
C VAL A 56 -19.51 11.74 -1.65
N LEU A 57 -20.43 11.43 -0.72
CA LEU A 57 -21.72 10.84 -1.05
C LEU A 57 -22.59 11.76 -1.93
N ASP A 58 -22.61 13.06 -1.62
CA ASP A 58 -23.33 14.07 -2.39
C ASP A 58 -22.75 14.18 -3.82
N ARG A 59 -21.41 14.16 -3.95
CA ARG A 59 -20.72 14.13 -5.25
C ARG A 59 -21.14 12.91 -6.09
N ALA A 60 -21.20 11.74 -5.46
CA ALA A 60 -21.53 10.49 -6.12
C ALA A 60 -23.01 10.39 -6.55
N ASN A 61 -23.88 11.26 -6.04
CA ASN A 61 -25.30 11.36 -6.39
C ASN A 61 -26.02 9.99 -6.37
N GLY A 62 -25.78 9.22 -5.30
CA GLY A 62 -26.40 7.90 -5.08
C GLY A 62 -25.93 6.80 -6.02
N LYS A 63 -24.80 6.98 -6.74
CA LYS A 63 -24.26 6.00 -7.68
C LYS A 63 -22.86 5.55 -7.31
N CYS A 64 -22.51 4.33 -7.69
CA CYS A 64 -21.13 3.86 -7.67
C CYS A 64 -20.31 4.65 -8.68
N GLU A 65 -19.23 5.30 -8.25
CA GLU A 65 -18.39 6.11 -9.12
C GLU A 65 -17.53 5.28 -10.08
N LYS A 66 -17.45 3.96 -9.85
CA LYS A 66 -16.74 3.03 -10.73
C LYS A 66 -17.61 2.40 -11.82
N CYS A 67 -18.84 2.01 -11.51
CA CYS A 67 -19.71 1.27 -12.44
C CYS A 67 -21.07 1.91 -12.71
N GLY A 68 -21.41 3.01 -12.02
CA GLY A 68 -22.64 3.77 -12.23
C GLY A 68 -23.91 3.17 -11.63
N VAL A 69 -23.86 2.00 -10.99
CA VAL A 69 -25.05 1.39 -10.36
C VAL A 69 -25.58 2.26 -9.23
N ILE A 70 -26.91 2.32 -9.09
CA ILE A 70 -27.56 3.01 -7.98
C ILE A 70 -27.30 2.24 -6.68
N LEU A 71 -26.95 2.97 -5.62
CA LEU A 71 -26.56 2.43 -4.33
C LEU A 71 -27.73 2.48 -3.35
N LEU A 72 -28.00 1.35 -2.71
CA LEU A 72 -28.92 1.27 -1.56
C LEU A 72 -28.22 1.61 -0.25
N ASP A 73 -26.95 1.20 -0.13
CA ASP A 73 -26.08 1.50 1.01
C ASP A 73 -24.69 1.91 0.49
N PRO A 74 -24.46 3.21 0.28
CA PRO A 74 -23.22 3.70 -0.30
C PRO A 74 -22.10 3.76 0.74
N ASP A 75 -20.95 3.17 0.41
CA ASP A 75 -19.75 3.23 1.25
C ASP A 75 -18.63 4.03 0.57
N VAL A 76 -17.83 4.72 1.39
CA VAL A 76 -16.72 5.56 0.94
C VAL A 76 -15.42 4.80 1.12
N HIS A 77 -14.84 4.43 -0.01
CA HIS A 77 -13.53 3.81 -0.10
C HIS A 77 -12.44 4.89 -0.13
N HIS A 78 -11.40 4.72 0.69
CA HIS A 78 -10.19 5.54 0.60
C HIS A 78 -9.31 4.99 -0.52
N LEU A 79 -8.88 5.81 -1.47
CA LEU A 79 -7.90 5.46 -2.51
C LEU A 79 -6.46 5.54 -1.98
N THR A 80 -6.20 6.53 -1.13
CA THR A 80 -4.94 6.72 -0.39
C THR A 80 -5.24 7.13 1.06
N TYR A 81 -4.27 6.91 1.95
CA TYR A 81 -4.31 7.33 3.35
C TYR A 81 -3.34 8.48 3.66
N ASP A 82 -2.65 9.05 2.66
CA ASP A 82 -1.58 10.06 2.86
C ASP A 82 -2.05 11.31 3.62
N ARG A 83 -3.35 11.62 3.56
CA ARG A 83 -3.97 12.80 4.17
C ARG A 83 -5.06 12.43 5.18
N VAL A 84 -5.00 11.21 5.73
CA VAL A 84 -6.01 10.70 6.67
C VAL A 84 -6.09 11.58 7.92
N GLY A 85 -7.31 11.80 8.43
CA GLY A 85 -7.54 12.60 9.64
C GLY A 85 -8.20 13.95 9.38
N GLY A 86 -8.88 14.11 8.24
CA GLY A 86 -9.72 15.27 7.90
C GLY A 86 -9.15 16.14 6.78
N ASN A 87 -7.88 15.93 6.43
CA ASN A 87 -7.19 16.62 5.33
C ASN A 87 -7.37 15.92 3.97
N GLU A 88 -8.13 14.83 3.90
CA GLU A 88 -8.38 14.09 2.66
C GLU A 88 -9.00 15.02 1.62
N ARG A 89 -8.47 14.97 0.41
CA ARG A 89 -9.12 15.58 -0.76
C ARG A 89 -10.33 14.73 -1.14
N LEU A 90 -11.31 15.32 -1.82
CA LEU A 90 -12.43 14.53 -2.33
C LEU A 90 -11.94 13.43 -3.27
N ASP A 91 -10.88 13.67 -4.03
CA ASP A 91 -10.29 12.70 -4.96
C ASP A 91 -9.45 11.62 -4.28
N ASP A 92 -9.21 11.73 -2.97
CA ASP A 92 -8.63 10.63 -2.18
C ASP A 92 -9.68 9.57 -1.81
N LEU A 93 -10.95 9.86 -2.10
CA LEU A 93 -12.11 9.12 -1.66
C LEU A 93 -13.00 8.80 -2.85
N THR A 94 -13.63 7.64 -2.83
CA THR A 94 -14.60 7.26 -3.87
C THR A 94 -15.75 6.44 -3.29
N VAL A 95 -16.95 6.65 -3.82
CA VAL A 95 -18.14 5.90 -3.42
C VAL A 95 -18.29 4.67 -4.31
N LEU A 96 -18.31 3.49 -3.69
CA LEU A 96 -18.36 2.21 -4.41
C LEU A 96 -19.55 1.37 -3.95
N CYS A 97 -20.11 0.59 -4.87
CA CYS A 97 -20.95 -0.54 -4.50
C CYS A 97 -20.11 -1.65 -3.87
N PHE A 98 -20.74 -2.50 -3.04
CA PHE A 98 -20.06 -3.61 -2.37
C PHE A 98 -19.17 -4.47 -3.30
N PRO A 99 -19.62 -4.89 -4.51
CA PRO A 99 -18.75 -5.62 -5.45
C PRO A 99 -17.52 -4.82 -5.90
N CYS A 100 -17.67 -3.53 -6.18
CA CYS A 100 -16.56 -2.67 -6.59
C CYS A 100 -15.60 -2.40 -5.44
N HIS A 101 -16.12 -2.20 -4.23
CA HIS A 101 -15.33 -2.03 -3.01
C HIS A 101 -14.44 -3.26 -2.77
N ARG A 102 -15.05 -4.45 -2.77
CA ARG A 102 -14.31 -5.71 -2.61
C ARG A 102 -13.24 -5.96 -3.65
N LYS A 103 -13.46 -5.53 -4.90
CA LYS A 103 -12.44 -5.61 -5.96
C LYS A 103 -11.29 -4.64 -5.70
N ALA A 104 -11.58 -3.44 -5.22
CA ALA A 104 -10.57 -2.44 -4.86
C ALA A 104 -9.72 -2.91 -3.67
N ASP A 105 -10.34 -3.45 -2.62
CA ASP A 105 -9.62 -4.01 -1.46
C ASP A 105 -8.66 -5.13 -1.89
N LYS A 106 -9.15 -6.10 -2.67
CA LYS A 106 -8.31 -7.20 -3.18
C LYS A 106 -7.14 -6.72 -4.03
N GLN A 107 -7.34 -5.67 -4.83
CA GLN A 107 -6.29 -5.10 -5.65
C GLN A 107 -5.21 -4.47 -4.76
N ARG A 108 -5.62 -3.72 -3.73
CA ARG A 108 -4.69 -3.15 -2.75
C ARG A 108 -3.93 -4.22 -1.97
N ASP A 109 -4.61 -5.30 -1.57
CA ASP A 109 -3.97 -6.42 -0.87
C ASP A 109 -2.86 -7.02 -1.74
N ARG A 110 -3.15 -7.30 -3.03
CA ARG A 110 -2.16 -7.78 -4.00
C ARG A 110 -0.98 -6.82 -4.16
N GLU A 111 -1.24 -5.53 -4.36
CA GLU A 111 -0.18 -4.52 -4.48
C GLU A 111 0.65 -4.39 -3.19
N THR A 112 0.05 -4.66 -2.03
CA THR A 112 0.75 -4.67 -0.75
C THR A 112 1.61 -5.92 -0.60
N ASP A 113 1.10 -7.08 -1.00
CA ASP A 113 1.84 -8.33 -1.00
C ASP A 113 2.98 -8.30 -2.02
N GLU A 114 2.75 -7.80 -3.24
CA GLU A 114 3.79 -7.57 -4.26
C GLU A 114 4.90 -6.65 -3.73
N ARG A 115 4.55 -5.52 -3.10
CA ARG A 115 5.53 -4.62 -2.48
C ARG A 115 6.30 -5.28 -1.33
N ARG A 116 5.63 -6.11 -0.52
CA ARG A 116 6.27 -6.88 0.54
C ARG A 116 7.24 -7.89 -0.03
N THR A 117 6.82 -8.70 -1.00
CA THR A 117 7.66 -9.67 -1.70
C THR A 117 8.87 -8.99 -2.35
N ALA A 118 8.67 -7.87 -3.04
CA ALA A 118 9.77 -7.06 -3.58
C ALA A 118 10.71 -6.56 -2.48
N SER A 119 10.18 -6.07 -1.35
CA SER A 119 10.99 -5.67 -0.20
C SER A 119 11.78 -6.84 0.40
N TYR A 120 11.21 -8.04 0.48
CA TYR A 120 11.91 -9.24 0.94
C TYR A 120 13.01 -9.65 -0.03
N TYR A 121 12.73 -9.65 -1.33
CA TYR A 121 13.71 -9.91 -2.36
C TYR A 121 14.89 -8.94 -2.24
N GLN A 122 14.60 -7.63 -2.20
CA GLN A 122 15.62 -6.59 -2.05
C GLN A 122 16.41 -6.70 -0.75
N ALA A 123 15.74 -7.03 0.37
CA ALA A 123 16.44 -7.27 1.64
C ALA A 123 17.38 -8.49 1.57
N ARG A 124 16.97 -9.57 0.91
CA ARG A 124 17.80 -10.77 0.70
C ARG A 124 18.96 -10.48 -0.25
N LEU A 125 18.71 -9.79 -1.36
CA LEU A 125 19.72 -9.32 -2.30
C LEU A 125 20.77 -8.47 -1.58
N HIS A 126 20.31 -7.46 -0.81
CA HIS A 126 21.19 -6.61 -0.02
C HIS A 126 22.00 -7.43 1.00
N GLY A 127 21.36 -8.35 1.73
CA GLY A 127 22.06 -9.22 2.68
C GLY A 127 23.06 -10.18 2.05
N PHE A 128 22.80 -10.64 0.82
CA PHE A 128 23.76 -11.39 0.01
C PHE A 128 24.93 -10.48 -0.40
N ALA A 129 24.66 -9.35 -1.03
CA ALA A 129 25.66 -8.45 -1.57
C ALA A 129 26.57 -7.86 -0.48
N THR A 130 26.01 -7.43 0.65
CA THR A 130 26.79 -6.99 1.82
C THR A 130 27.74 -8.08 2.33
N ARG A 131 27.32 -9.35 2.33
CA ARG A 131 28.17 -10.46 2.78
C ARG A 131 29.33 -10.73 1.81
N ILE A 132 29.14 -10.54 0.51
CA ILE A 132 30.14 -10.86 -0.52
C ILE A 132 31.07 -9.68 -0.79
N TYR A 133 30.52 -8.47 -0.93
CA TYR A 133 31.27 -7.28 -1.35
C TYR A 133 31.40 -6.21 -0.26
N GLY A 134 30.74 -6.37 0.89
CA GLY A 134 30.80 -5.42 2.01
C GLY A 134 29.71 -4.35 1.98
N ASP A 135 29.72 -3.48 2.99
CA ASP A 135 28.63 -2.52 3.28
C ASP A 135 28.45 -1.42 2.24
N MET A 136 29.35 -1.21 1.28
CA MET A 136 29.24 -0.14 0.27
C MET A 136 29.10 -0.67 -1.16
N TRP A 137 28.69 -1.94 -1.30
CA TRP A 137 28.64 -2.64 -2.59
C TRP A 137 27.86 -1.87 -3.67
N TRP A 138 26.82 -1.14 -3.29
CA TRP A 138 25.98 -0.36 -4.21
C TRP A 138 26.70 0.82 -4.88
N TYR A 139 27.86 1.26 -4.38
CA TYR A 139 28.70 2.28 -5.02
C TYR A 139 29.78 1.67 -5.92
N GLU A 140 30.10 0.39 -5.72
CA GLU A 140 31.27 -0.26 -6.31
C GLU A 140 30.89 -1.31 -7.36
N LYS A 141 29.63 -1.77 -7.35
CA LYS A 141 29.14 -2.86 -8.20
C LYS A 141 27.96 -2.42 -9.04
N ASP A 142 27.91 -3.00 -10.23
CA ASP A 142 26.71 -2.96 -11.05
C ASP A 142 25.59 -3.78 -10.39
N HIS A 143 24.41 -3.20 -10.30
CA HIS A 143 23.30 -3.83 -9.58
C HIS A 143 22.78 -5.06 -10.31
N GLU A 144 22.74 -5.03 -11.64
CA GLU A 144 22.23 -6.12 -12.47
C GLU A 144 23.18 -7.33 -12.39
N GLU A 145 24.49 -7.10 -12.41
CA GLU A 145 25.49 -8.16 -12.20
C GLU A 145 25.33 -8.83 -10.83
N VAL A 146 25.16 -8.04 -9.76
CA VAL A 146 24.97 -8.55 -8.39
C VAL A 146 23.65 -9.31 -8.25
N GLU A 147 22.60 -8.84 -8.91
CA GLU A 147 21.29 -9.49 -8.95
C GLU A 147 21.37 -10.85 -9.65
N ILE A 148 22.09 -10.95 -10.76
CA ILE A 148 22.37 -12.22 -11.46
C ILE A 148 23.14 -13.18 -10.56
N GLU A 149 24.18 -12.71 -9.86
CA GLU A 149 24.94 -13.54 -8.92
C GLU A 149 24.07 -14.04 -7.75
N PHE A 150 23.19 -13.18 -7.23
CA PHE A 150 22.24 -13.54 -6.19
C PHE A 150 21.22 -14.58 -6.66
N ILE A 151 20.66 -14.42 -7.86
CA ILE A 151 19.72 -15.38 -8.45
C ILE A 151 20.40 -16.74 -8.66
N LYS A 152 21.64 -16.76 -9.18
CA LYS A 152 22.44 -17.99 -9.31
C LYS A 152 22.70 -18.65 -7.96
N PHE A 153 23.00 -17.86 -6.92
CA PHE A 153 23.17 -18.36 -5.57
C PHE A 153 21.89 -19.02 -5.03
N LEU A 154 20.73 -18.39 -5.23
CA LEU A 154 19.45 -18.95 -4.81
C LEU A 154 19.09 -20.23 -5.58
N TYR A 155 19.26 -20.22 -6.90
CA TYR A 155 18.96 -21.37 -7.75
C TYR A 155 19.82 -22.58 -7.40
N LYS A 156 21.12 -22.37 -7.14
CA LYS A 156 22.01 -23.45 -6.67
C LYS A 156 21.50 -24.12 -5.41
N ARG A 157 21.03 -23.33 -4.42
CA ARG A 157 20.48 -23.87 -3.18
C ARG A 157 19.16 -24.62 -3.41
N TYR A 158 18.32 -24.13 -4.31
CA TYR A 158 17.09 -24.84 -4.70
C TYR A 158 17.42 -26.20 -5.33
N CYS A 159 18.37 -26.26 -6.26
CA CYS A 159 18.82 -27.53 -6.84
C CYS A 159 19.35 -28.51 -5.78
N GLU A 160 20.13 -28.03 -4.82
CA GLU A 160 20.64 -28.85 -3.69
C GLU A 160 19.51 -29.42 -2.81
N GLU A 161 18.48 -28.61 -2.53
CA GLU A 161 17.34 -29.01 -1.70
C GLU A 161 16.44 -30.05 -2.39
N TYR A 162 16.19 -29.87 -3.69
CA TYR A 162 15.29 -30.72 -4.48
C TYR A 162 16.02 -31.84 -5.24
N GLY A 163 17.34 -31.94 -5.11
CA GLY A 163 18.15 -32.96 -5.78
C GLY A 163 18.24 -32.80 -7.30
N LEU A 164 18.14 -31.57 -7.80
CA LEU A 164 18.26 -31.23 -9.22
C LEU A 164 19.73 -30.98 -9.60
N GLU A 165 20.07 -31.17 -10.87
CA GLU A 165 21.38 -30.78 -11.41
C GLU A 165 21.43 -29.25 -11.57
N PHE A 166 22.47 -28.61 -11.04
CA PHE A 166 22.64 -27.16 -11.17
C PHE A 166 23.36 -26.81 -12.47
N ASP A 167 22.68 -26.06 -13.35
CA ASP A 167 23.28 -25.47 -14.54
C ASP A 167 23.35 -23.92 -14.40
N PRO A 168 24.56 -23.32 -14.37
CA PRO A 168 24.74 -21.87 -14.21
C PRO A 168 24.44 -21.05 -15.48
N HIS A 169 24.16 -21.69 -16.61
CA HIS A 169 23.89 -21.06 -17.92
C HIS A 169 22.43 -21.11 -18.35
N LEU A 170 21.53 -21.49 -17.44
CA LEU A 170 20.10 -21.63 -17.74
C LEU A 170 19.47 -20.30 -18.18
N ASP A 171 18.70 -20.39 -19.25
CA ASP A 171 17.86 -19.30 -19.76
C ASP A 171 16.52 -19.27 -19.01
N PRO A 172 16.20 -18.16 -18.31
CA PRO A 172 14.97 -17.98 -17.57
C PRO A 172 13.67 -18.23 -18.33
N GLU A 173 13.67 -17.97 -19.63
CA GLU A 173 12.46 -17.97 -20.44
C GLU A 173 12.10 -19.35 -21.02
N SER A 174 13.05 -20.29 -21.02
CA SER A 174 12.91 -21.57 -21.71
C SER A 174 13.04 -22.83 -20.82
N ASN A 175 13.41 -22.68 -19.53
CA ASN A 175 13.60 -23.81 -18.62
C ASN A 175 12.49 -23.90 -17.54
N ILE A 176 11.78 -25.03 -17.52
CA ILE A 176 10.67 -25.30 -16.59
C ILE A 176 11.09 -25.31 -15.12
N ASP A 177 12.28 -25.84 -14.80
CA ASP A 177 12.80 -25.93 -13.43
C ASP A 177 13.13 -24.54 -12.89
N PHE A 178 13.56 -23.63 -13.77
CA PHE A 178 13.83 -22.24 -13.41
C PHE A 178 12.53 -21.44 -13.22
N ILE A 179 11.49 -21.72 -14.00
CA ILE A 179 10.15 -21.13 -13.83
C ILE A 179 9.53 -21.57 -12.50
N GLU A 180 9.65 -22.84 -12.12
CA GLU A 180 9.20 -23.33 -10.81
C GLU A 180 9.97 -22.69 -9.66
N PHE A 181 11.30 -22.57 -9.80
CA PHE A 181 12.14 -21.82 -8.86
C PHE A 181 11.70 -20.35 -8.72
N TRP A 182 11.45 -19.65 -9.82
CA TRP A 182 10.97 -18.26 -9.80
C TRP A 182 9.65 -18.14 -9.04
N ASN A 183 8.72 -19.04 -9.32
CA ASN A 183 7.40 -19.01 -8.70
C ASN A 183 7.45 -19.31 -7.19
N GLN A 184 8.31 -20.22 -6.75
CA GLN A 184 8.37 -20.60 -5.33
C GLN A 184 9.26 -19.68 -4.48
N ILE A 185 10.48 -19.40 -4.95
CA ILE A 185 11.54 -18.79 -4.14
C ILE A 185 11.56 -17.26 -4.25
N LEU A 186 11.14 -16.72 -5.40
CA LEU A 186 11.20 -15.28 -5.69
C LEU A 186 9.86 -14.58 -5.44
N ASN A 187 8.72 -15.27 -5.60
CA ASN A 187 7.41 -14.73 -5.24
C ASN A 187 7.07 -14.86 -3.73
N GLY A 188 7.92 -15.52 -2.93
CA GLY A 188 7.76 -15.61 -1.48
C GLY A 188 6.74 -16.65 -1.01
N GLU A 189 6.50 -17.71 -1.79
CA GLU A 189 5.57 -18.79 -1.46
C GLU A 189 6.22 -19.97 -0.69
N GLY A 190 7.49 -19.83 -0.26
CA GLY A 190 8.28 -20.86 0.45
C GLY A 190 8.70 -20.47 1.87
#